data_AF-A0A2G1Z073-F1
#
_entry.id   AF-A0A2G1Z073-F1
#
_cell.length_a   1.000
_cell.length_b   1.000
_cell.length_c   1.000
_cell.angle_alpha   90.00
_cell.angle_beta   90.00
_cell.angle_gamma   90.00
#
_symmetry.space_group_name_H-M   'P 1'
#
loop_
_entity.id
_entity.type
_entity.pdbx_description
1 polymer ?
#
loop_
_entity_poly.entity_id
_entity_poly.type
_entity_poly.pdbx_seq_one_letter_code
_entity_poly.pdbx_strand_id
1 'polypeptide(L)'
;MTFPFWMLIVVLATAAFSIRVLGLFAGNAIKSSRFSWMLDDLPGLIVVSLVASSLADQSIGTWIAAAAALAVAYVTNHVIWTMCVGVAAYGGLLWFGL
;
A
#
# COMPACT_ATOMS: atom_id res chain seq x y z
N MET A 1 -18.77 -25.65 -2.60
CA MET A 1 -18.04 -24.44 -3.05
C MET A 1 -18.95 -23.68 -3.99
N THR A 2 -19.61 -22.64 -3.49
CA THR A 2 -20.82 -22.07 -4.11
C THR A 2 -20.48 -21.18 -5.31
N PHE A 3 -21.31 -21.24 -6.36
CA PHE A 3 -21.26 -20.44 -7.59
C PHE A 3 -20.95 -18.92 -7.40
N PRO A 4 -21.43 -18.25 -6.33
CA PRO A 4 -21.07 -16.85 -6.05
C PRO A 4 -19.57 -16.60 -5.87
N PHE A 5 -18.82 -17.52 -5.25
CA PHE A 5 -17.37 -17.34 -5.07
C PHE A 5 -16.62 -17.37 -6.39
N TRP A 6 -16.97 -18.29 -7.29
CA TRP A 6 -16.37 -18.37 -8.62
C TRP A 6 -16.64 -17.11 -9.44
N MET A 7 -17.85 -16.57 -9.37
CA MET A 7 -18.19 -15.31 -10.02
C MET A 7 -17.39 -14.13 -9.45
N LEU A 8 -17.26 -14.04 -8.12
CA LEU A 8 -16.45 -13.01 -7.46
C LEU A 8 -14.99 -13.07 -7.89
N ILE A 9 -14.41 -14.27 -7.92
CA ILE A 9 -13.02 -14.50 -8.37
C ILE A 9 -12.85 -14.05 -9.81
N VAL A 10 -13.75 -14.43 -10.72
CA VAL A 10 -13.68 -14.03 -12.12
C VAL A 10 -13.76 -12.50 -12.25
N VAL A 11 -14.68 -11.85 -11.54
CA VAL A 11 -14.81 -10.38 -11.55
C VAL A 11 -13.55 -9.70 -11.02
N LEU A 12 -13.01 -10.14 -9.88
CA LEU A 12 -11.75 -9.60 -9.35
C LEU A 12 -10.58 -9.82 -10.31
N ALA A 13 -10.49 -11.00 -10.93
CA ALA A 13 -9.45 -11.32 -11.88
C ALA A 13 -9.52 -10.41 -13.11
N THR A 14 -10.72 -10.22 -13.67
CA THR A 14 -10.94 -9.31 -14.81
C THR A 14 -10.63 -7.87 -14.43
N ALA A 15 -11.08 -7.39 -13.26
CA ALA A 15 -10.79 -6.05 -12.79
C ALA A 15 -9.28 -5.82 -12.59
N ALA A 16 -8.58 -6.76 -11.95
CA ALA A 16 -7.15 -6.68 -11.73
C ALA A 16 -6.36 -6.65 -13.05
N PHE A 17 -6.73 -7.49 -14.01
CA PHE A 17 -6.12 -7.48 -15.34
C PHE A 17 -6.39 -6.17 -16.09
N SER A 18 -7.63 -5.67 -16.07
CA SER A 18 -7.98 -4.40 -16.71
C SER A 18 -7.18 -3.23 -16.12
N ILE A 19 -7.03 -3.16 -14.79
CA ILE A 19 -6.20 -2.13 -14.13
C ILE A 19 -4.74 -2.25 -14.57
N ARG A 20 -4.18 -3.46 -14.65
CA ARG A 20 -2.80 -3.70 -15.09
C ARG A 20 -2.57 -3.26 -16.54
N VAL A 21 -3.50 -3.60 -17.43
CA VAL A 21 -3.45 -3.22 -18.84
C VAL A 21 -3.57 -1.71 -19.00
N LEU A 22 -4.56 -1.09 -18.33
CA LEU A 22 -4.71 0.37 -18.33
C LEU A 22 -3.49 1.07 -17.75
N GLY A 23 -2.90 0.54 -16.68
CA GLY A 23 -1.68 1.07 -16.08
C GLY A 23 -0.47 1.01 -17.01
N LEU A 24 -0.31 -0.07 -17.79
CA LEU A 24 0.75 -0.18 -18.79
C LEU A 24 0.57 0.80 -19.96
N PHE A 25 -0.65 0.94 -20.47
CA PHE A 25 -0.97 1.90 -21.53
C PHE A 25 -0.86 3.35 -21.05
N ALA A 26 -1.40 3.66 -19.88
CA ALA A 26 -1.30 4.97 -19.27
C ALA A 26 0.15 5.31 -18.96
N GLY A 27 0.93 4.39 -18.38
CA GLY A 27 2.36 4.60 -18.12
C GLY A 27 3.15 4.93 -19.38
N ASN A 28 2.86 4.25 -20.50
CA ASN A 28 3.51 4.56 -21.78
C ASN A 28 3.07 5.91 -22.37
N ALA A 29 1.80 6.30 -22.20
CA ALA A 29 1.28 7.60 -22.61
C ALA A 29 1.80 8.76 -21.74
N ILE A 30 1.96 8.53 -20.43
CA ILE A 30 2.47 9.49 -19.45
C ILE A 30 3.96 9.76 -19.70
N LYS A 31 4.74 8.73 -20.05
CA LYS A 31 6.16 8.87 -20.41
C LYS A 31 6.41 9.75 -21.64
N SER A 32 5.40 9.91 -22.50
CA SER A 32 5.44 10.81 -23.66
C SER A 32 5.08 12.27 -23.32
N SER A 33 4.57 12.55 -22.12
CA SER A 33 4.08 13.88 -21.71
C SER A 33 5.04 14.55 -20.73
N ARG A 34 5.15 15.89 -20.83
CA ARG A 34 6.03 16.75 -20.01
C ARG A 34 5.67 16.75 -18.50
N PHE A 35 4.57 16.11 -18.11
CA PHE A 35 4.11 15.97 -16.72
C PHE A 35 4.51 14.65 -16.03
N SER A 36 5.37 13.83 -16.64
CA SER A 36 5.74 12.52 -16.05
C SER A 36 6.23 12.64 -14.60
N TRP A 37 6.99 13.69 -14.29
CA TRP A 37 7.50 13.95 -12.94
C TRP A 37 6.39 14.04 -11.87
N MET A 38 5.25 14.66 -12.21
CA MET A 38 4.13 14.77 -11.28
C MET A 38 3.34 13.46 -11.15
N LEU A 39 3.26 12.66 -12.22
CA LEU A 39 2.56 11.36 -12.21
C LEU A 39 3.39 10.21 -11.63
N ASP A 40 4.72 10.31 -11.65
CA ASP A 40 5.62 9.33 -11.06
C ASP A 40 5.56 9.36 -9.51
N ASP A 41 5.37 10.55 -8.91
CA ASP A 41 5.28 10.72 -7.45
C ASP A 41 3.85 10.62 -6.90
N LEU A 42 2.84 10.76 -7.76
CA LEU A 42 1.42 10.74 -7.40
C LEU A 42 0.97 9.46 -6.66
N PRO A 43 1.38 8.23 -7.07
CA PRO A 43 1.03 7.02 -6.33
C PRO A 43 1.55 7.04 -4.90
N GLY A 44 2.79 7.53 -4.71
CA GLY A 44 3.38 7.67 -3.38
C GLY A 44 2.60 8.65 -2.50
N LEU A 45 2.25 9.82 -3.05
CA LEU A 45 1.46 10.83 -2.34
C LEU A 45 0.06 10.35 -1.97
N ILE A 46 -0.60 9.56 -2.84
CA ILE A 46 -1.88 8.93 -2.52
C ILE A 46 -1.73 7.94 -1.37
N VAL A 47 -0.70 7.08 -1.40
CA VAL A 47 -0.46 6.11 -0.33
C VAL A 47 -0.19 6.82 1.00
N VAL A 48 0.64 7.86 1.02
CA VAL A 48 0.95 8.61 2.25
C VAL A 48 -0.28 9.30 2.81
N SER A 49 -1.10 9.95 1.97
CA SER A 49 -2.32 10.61 2.43
C SER A 49 -3.37 9.61 2.95
N LEU A 50 -3.51 8.44 2.30
CA LEU A 50 -4.36 7.35 2.77
C LEU A 50 -3.89 6.81 4.13
N VAL A 51 -2.59 6.55 4.27
CA VAL A 51 -2.00 6.05 5.52
C VAL A 51 -2.16 7.07 6.64
N ALA A 52 -1.89 8.35 6.39
CA ALA A 52 -2.08 9.42 7.37
C ALA A 52 -3.54 9.52 7.82
N SER A 53 -4.50 9.46 6.89
CA SER A 53 -5.92 9.44 7.22
C SER A 53 -6.32 8.18 8.00
N SER A 54 -5.74 7.02 7.67
CA SER A 54 -6.02 5.76 8.36
C SER A 54 -5.41 5.70 9.76
N LEU A 55 -4.34 6.43 10.04
CA LEU A 55 -3.73 6.54 11.36
C LEU A 55 -4.45 7.55 12.27
N ALA A 56 -5.21 8.49 11.71
CA ALA A 56 -5.91 9.51 12.49
C ALA A 56 -6.94 8.93 13.47
N ASP A 57 -7.51 7.76 13.17
CA ASP A 57 -8.53 7.09 13.99
C ASP A 57 -7.95 5.96 14.88
N GLN A 58 -6.62 5.78 14.89
CA GLN A 58 -5.96 4.63 15.52
C GLN A 58 -5.32 4.95 16.87
N SER A 59 -5.13 3.90 17.69
CA SER A 59 -4.53 4.00 19.03
C SER A 59 -3.06 4.44 19.01
N ILE A 60 -2.57 4.95 20.14
CA ILE A 60 -1.17 5.40 20.31
C ILE A 60 -0.16 4.26 20.03
N GLY A 61 -0.52 3.01 20.32
CA GLY A 61 0.32 1.84 20.04
C GLY A 61 0.51 1.63 18.54
N THR A 62 -0.55 1.82 17.75
CA THR A 62 -0.50 1.71 16.29
C THR A 62 0.36 2.81 15.66
N TRP A 63 0.37 4.01 16.26
CA TRP A 63 1.28 5.09 15.87
C TRP A 63 2.76 4.74 16.12
N ILE A 64 3.08 4.11 17.25
CA ILE A 64 4.45 3.66 17.55
C ILE A 64 4.91 2.58 16.56
N ALA A 65 4.04 1.61 16.26
CA ALA A 65 4.32 0.58 15.26
C ALA A 65 4.56 1.18 13.86
N ALA A 66 3.72 2.16 13.46
CA ALA A 66 3.88 2.86 12.19
C ALA A 66 5.18 3.68 12.13
N ALA A 67 5.57 4.34 13.22
CA ALA A 67 6.83 5.08 13.31
C ALA A 67 8.04 4.13 13.18
N ALA A 68 8.00 2.95 13.81
CA ALA A 68 9.03 1.94 13.66
C ALA A 68 9.11 1.40 12.22
N ALA A 69 7.97 1.11 11.60
CA ALA A 69 7.92 0.69 10.20
C ALA A 69 8.47 1.76 9.25
N LEU A 70 8.18 3.04 9.51
CA LEU A 70 8.67 4.19 8.74
C LEU A 70 10.19 4.35 8.90
N ALA A 71 10.72 4.20 10.12
CA ALA A 71 12.16 4.24 10.38
C ALA A 71 12.91 3.14 9.61
N VAL A 72 12.36 1.92 9.58
CA VAL A 72 12.92 0.82 8.78
C VAL A 72 12.80 1.09 7.28
N ALA A 73 11.69 1.70 6.83
CA ALA A 73 11.53 2.08 5.42
C ALA A 73 12.59 3.06 4.97
N TYR A 74 12.87 4.06 5.80
CA TYR A 74 13.88 5.08 5.53
C TYR A 74 15.29 4.49 5.39
N VAL A 75 15.65 3.53 6.24
CA VAL A 75 16.99 2.92 6.24
C VAL A 75 17.15 1.86 5.15
N THR A 76 16.12 1.03 4.94
CA THR A 76 16.27 -0.20 4.15
C THR A 76 15.92 -0.02 2.68
N ASN A 77 15.13 1.00 2.30
CA ASN A 77 14.57 1.20 0.95
C ASN A 77 13.89 -0.06 0.34
N HIS A 78 13.62 -1.09 1.15
CA HIS A 78 13.07 -2.37 0.73
C HIS A 78 11.70 -2.61 1.34
N VAL A 79 10.68 -2.57 0.48
CA VAL A 79 9.25 -2.74 0.86
C VAL A 79 8.98 -4.06 1.60
N ILE A 80 9.72 -5.13 1.28
CA ILE A 80 9.54 -6.43 1.95
C ILE A 80 9.97 -6.36 3.43
N TRP A 81 11.09 -5.69 3.72
CA TRP A 81 11.57 -5.55 5.10
C TRP A 81 10.66 -4.66 5.94
N THR A 82 10.09 -3.62 5.33
CA THR A 82 9.17 -2.71 6.04
C THR A 82 7.86 -3.40 6.40
N MET A 83 7.34 -4.27 5.53
CA MET A 83 6.17 -5.09 5.83
C MET A 83 6.44 -6.06 6.98
N CYS A 84 7.55 -6.81 6.96
CA CYS A 84 7.89 -7.75 8.01
C CYS A 84 8.07 -7.05 9.37
N VAL A 85 8.80 -5.94 9.40
CA VAL A 85 9.05 -5.23 10.66
C VAL A 85 7.79 -4.52 11.15
N GLY A 86 6.97 -3.95 10.27
CA GLY A 86 5.70 -3.33 10.68
C GLY A 86 4.75 -4.32 11.34
N VAL A 87 4.61 -5.52 10.77
CA VAL A 87 3.79 -6.59 11.35
C VAL A 87 4.40 -7.10 12.66
N ALA A 88 5.72 -7.29 12.72
CA ALA A 88 6.40 -7.74 13.94
C ALA A 88 6.29 -6.71 15.07
N ALA A 89 6.42 -5.41 14.77
CA ALA A 89 6.31 -4.34 15.74
C ALA A 89 4.88 -4.19 16.27
N TYR A 90 3.88 -4.21 15.38
CA TYR A 90 2.47 -4.17 15.79
C TYR A 90 2.05 -5.40 16.59
N GLY A 91 2.44 -6.60 16.12
CA GLY A 91 2.18 -7.85 16.83
C GLY A 91 2.88 -7.92 18.19
N GLY A 92 4.10 -7.38 18.28
CA GLY A 92 4.82 -7.25 19.55
C GLY A 92 4.14 -6.30 20.52
N LEU A 93 3.66 -5.14 20.06
CA LEU A 93 2.92 -4.18 20.89
C LEU A 93 1.60 -4.76 21.41
N LEU A 94 0.84 -5.43 20.54
CA LEU A 94 -0.37 -6.16 20.92
C LEU A 94 -0.10 -7.24 21.98
N TRP A 95 1.02 -7.96 21.85
CA TRP A 95 1.43 -8.98 22.83
C TRP A 95 1.73 -8.38 24.20
N PHE A 96 2.24 -7.15 24.25
CA PHE A 96 2.48 -6.39 25.49
C PHE A 96 1.23 -5.69 26.04
N GLY A 97 0.06 -5.83 25.39
CA GLY A 97 -1.23 -5.36 25.91
C GLY A 97 -1.53 -3.87 25.67
N LEU A 98 -0.89 -3.26 24.67
CA LEU A 98 -1.18 -1.92 24.14
C LEU A 98 -1.78 -2.02 22.73
#